data_AF-Q98TP8-F1
#
_entry.id   AF-Q98TP8-F1
#
_cell.length_a   1.000
_cell.length_b   1.000
_cell.length_c   1.000
_cell.angle_alpha   90.00
_cell.angle_beta   90.00
_cell.angle_gamma   90.00
#
_symmetry.space_group_name_H-M   'P 1'
#
loop_
_entity.id
_entity.type
_entity.pdbx_description
1 polymer ?
#
loop_
_entity_poly.entity_id
_entity_poly.type
_entity_poly.pdbx_seq_one_letter_code
_entity_poly.pdbx_strand_id
1 'polypeptide(L)'
;SPKPMFSANGINGDMNVTLWPMQNGILHYCGFQVLAPQIFWAPSHIPSEARKTLLDDWRKRLQGLLGEEPLSFTSMDCFDGEGFQLKPELHEKHATKEFGLTVGIHLGKPIPPHNQMKAGV
;
A
#
# COMPACT_ATOMS: atom_id res chain seq x y z
N SER A 1 -13.99 8.92 13.98
CA SER A 1 -12.64 8.68 13.43
C SER A 1 -12.67 9.02 11.95
N PRO A 2 -11.68 9.75 11.39
CA PRO A 2 -11.69 10.16 9.98
C PRO A 2 -11.30 9.01 9.03
N LYS A 3 -10.88 7.84 9.54
CA LYS A 3 -10.49 6.69 8.71
C LYS A 3 -11.51 6.34 7.60
N PRO A 4 -12.84 6.36 7.82
CA PRO A 4 -13.81 6.11 6.74
C PRO A 4 -13.79 7.15 5.61
N MET A 5 -13.32 8.38 5.86
CA MET A 5 -13.16 9.41 4.82
C MET A 5 -12.13 9.02 3.78
N PHE A 6 -11.23 8.09 4.11
CA PHE A 6 -10.20 7.56 3.22
C PHE A 6 -10.47 6.13 2.75
N SER A 7 -11.75 5.72 2.76
CA SER A 7 -12.20 4.49 2.11
C SER A 7 -12.44 4.73 0.62
N ALA A 8 -12.68 3.67 -0.16
CA ALA A 8 -13.01 3.78 -1.58
C ALA A 8 -14.23 4.67 -1.88
N ASN A 9 -15.16 4.81 -0.93
CA ASN A 9 -16.34 5.67 -1.03
C ASN A 9 -16.23 6.93 -0.15
N GLY A 10 -15.06 7.19 0.44
CA GLY A 10 -14.81 8.32 1.31
C GLY A 10 -14.52 9.59 0.50
N ILE A 11 -14.84 10.75 1.07
CA ILE A 11 -14.67 12.05 0.40
C ILE A 11 -13.20 12.35 0.01
N ASN A 12 -12.23 11.75 0.72
CA ASN A 12 -10.80 11.94 0.43
C ASN A 12 -10.25 10.84 -0.49
N GLY A 13 -11.08 9.87 -0.91
CA GLY A 13 -10.67 8.73 -1.73
C GLY A 13 -9.88 7.66 -0.98
N ASP A 14 -9.60 6.55 -1.67
CA ASP A 14 -8.91 5.41 -1.09
C ASP A 14 -7.46 5.77 -0.67
N MET A 15 -7.12 5.51 0.59
CA MET A 15 -5.76 5.70 1.10
C MET A 15 -4.71 4.91 0.31
N ASN A 16 -5.05 3.73 -0.24
CA ASN A 16 -4.10 2.97 -1.07
C ASN A 16 -3.67 3.75 -2.32
N VAL A 17 -4.60 4.47 -2.94
CA VAL A 17 -4.34 5.33 -4.11
C VAL A 17 -3.47 6.53 -3.72
N THR A 18 -3.76 7.14 -2.57
CA THR A 18 -3.00 8.29 -2.07
C THR A 18 -1.53 7.95 -1.81
N LEU A 19 -1.26 6.75 -1.29
CA LEU A 19 0.10 6.34 -0.91
C LEU A 19 0.95 5.85 -2.10
N TRP A 20 0.32 5.34 -3.16
CA TRP A 20 1.00 4.69 -4.27
C TRP A 20 2.11 5.54 -4.93
N PRO A 21 1.92 6.83 -5.28
CA PRO A 21 2.95 7.61 -5.94
C PRO A 21 4.23 7.74 -5.11
N MET A 22 4.11 7.85 -3.79
CA MET A 22 5.25 7.96 -2.89
C MET A 22 5.90 6.60 -2.64
N GLN A 23 5.10 5.58 -2.33
CA GLN A 23 5.63 4.25 -2.00
C GLN A 23 6.22 3.55 -3.22
N ASN A 24 5.49 3.51 -4.34
CA ASN A 24 5.99 2.88 -5.57
C ASN A 24 6.88 3.83 -6.38
N GLY A 25 6.39 5.05 -6.66
CA GLY A 25 7.01 5.97 -7.61
C GLY A 25 8.28 6.68 -7.09
N ILE A 26 8.54 6.64 -5.78
CA ILE A 26 9.73 7.26 -5.18
C ILE A 26 10.56 6.21 -4.42
N LEU A 27 9.97 5.58 -3.39
CA LEU A 27 10.74 4.69 -2.52
C LEU A 27 11.09 3.38 -3.23
N HIS A 28 10.10 2.63 -3.69
CA HIS A 28 10.34 1.36 -4.37
C HIS A 28 11.13 1.53 -5.67
N TYR A 29 10.87 2.60 -6.43
CA TYR A 29 11.65 2.98 -7.61
C TYR A 29 13.15 3.09 -7.32
N CYS A 30 13.52 3.65 -6.16
CA CYS A 30 14.91 3.74 -5.71
C CYS A 30 15.46 2.44 -5.07
N GLY A 31 14.72 1.34 -5.11
CA GLY A 31 15.13 0.04 -4.58
C GLY A 31 14.84 -0.18 -3.10
N PHE A 32 14.07 0.69 -2.43
CA PHE A 32 13.70 0.47 -1.03
C PHE A 32 12.71 -0.70 -0.89
N GLN A 33 12.91 -1.48 0.18
CA GLN A 33 11.89 -2.36 0.75
C GLN A 33 10.93 -1.49 1.57
N VAL A 34 9.72 -1.25 1.06
CA VAL A 34 8.77 -0.33 1.69
C VAL A 34 7.93 -1.10 2.70
N LEU A 35 8.05 -0.79 3.99
CA LEU A 35 7.19 -1.39 5.03
C LEU A 35 5.79 -0.76 5.05
N ALA A 36 4.83 -1.45 5.69
CA ALA A 36 3.48 -0.93 5.87
C ALA A 36 3.50 0.45 6.59
N PRO A 37 2.73 1.44 6.12
CA PRO A 37 2.77 2.79 6.68
C PRO A 37 2.15 2.81 8.09
N GLN A 38 2.75 3.59 9.00
CA GLN A 38 2.10 3.95 10.26
C GLN A 38 1.17 5.14 10.03
N ILE A 39 -0.15 4.93 10.11
CA ILE A 39 -1.13 6.01 9.88
C ILE A 39 -1.87 6.32 11.17
N PHE A 40 -1.68 7.54 11.67
CA PHE A 40 -2.48 8.08 12.77
C PHE A 40 -3.60 8.98 12.25
N TRP A 41 -4.83 8.52 12.42
CA TRP A 41 -6.02 9.16 11.90
C TRP A 41 -6.50 10.27 12.85
N ALA A 42 -6.38 11.54 12.43
CA ALA A 42 -6.78 12.72 13.21
C ALA A 42 -6.32 12.71 14.69
N PRO A 43 -5.01 12.68 14.96
CA PRO A 43 -4.50 12.71 16.33
C PRO A 43 -4.93 13.97 17.10
N SER A 44 -5.25 15.08 16.43
CA SER A 44 -5.80 16.30 17.04
C SER A 44 -7.21 16.13 17.62
N HIS A 45 -7.98 15.15 17.15
CA HIS A 45 -9.38 14.94 17.53
C HIS A 45 -9.58 13.80 18.54
N ILE A 46 -8.50 13.26 19.11
CA ILE A 46 -8.56 12.20 20.13
C ILE A 46 -8.03 12.72 21.49
N PRO A 47 -8.47 12.13 22.62
CA PRO A 47 -7.99 12.50 23.95
C PRO A 47 -6.48 12.33 24.12
N SER A 48 -5.90 13.03 25.10
CA SER A 48 -4.46 12.96 25.40
C SER A 48 -3.98 11.54 25.68
N GLU A 49 -4.74 10.77 26.46
CA GLU A 49 -4.37 9.38 26.77
C GLU A 49 -4.34 8.50 25.51
N ALA A 50 -5.29 8.68 24.60
CA ALA A 50 -5.29 7.95 23.33
C ALA A 50 -4.06 8.31 22.47
N ARG A 51 -3.60 9.58 22.48
CA ARG A 51 -2.36 9.97 21.80
C ARG A 51 -1.13 9.31 22.42
N LYS A 52 -1.08 9.15 23.75
CA LYS A 52 0.02 8.42 24.42
C LYS A 52 0.05 6.96 23.95
N THR A 53 -1.11 6.31 23.89
CA THR A 53 -1.21 4.94 23.34
C THR A 53 -0.67 4.85 21.91
N LEU A 54 -1.00 5.80 21.02
CA LEU A 54 -0.44 5.80 19.66
C LEU A 54 1.10 5.87 19.64
N LEU A 55 1.70 6.68 20.52
CA LEU A 55 3.15 6.80 20.65
C LEU A 55 3.79 5.53 21.22
N ASP A 56 3.14 4.90 22.20
CA ASP A 56 3.62 3.66 22.79
C ASP A 56 3.55 2.49 21.82
N ASP A 57 2.46 2.39 21.05
CA ASP A 57 2.30 1.41 19.98
C ASP A 57 3.37 1.60 18.89
N TRP A 58 3.66 2.85 18.52
CA TRP A 58 4.73 3.15 17.57
C TRP A 58 6.10 2.72 18.08
N ARG A 59 6.43 3.05 19.34
CA ARG A 59 7.67 2.62 19.96
C ARG A 59 7.79 1.09 19.99
N LYS A 60 6.70 0.40 20.32
CA LYS A 60 6.64 -1.07 20.33
C LYS A 60 6.88 -1.64 18.93
N ARG A 61 6.26 -1.06 17.90
CA ARG A 61 6.51 -1.46 16.50
C ARG A 61 7.98 -1.29 16.12
N LEU A 62 8.58 -0.15 16.45
CA LEU A 62 9.98 0.14 16.14
C LEU A 62 10.96 -0.88 16.72
N GLN A 63 10.63 -1.53 17.84
CA GLN A 63 11.47 -2.58 18.44
C GLN A 63 11.56 -3.85 17.58
N GLY A 64 10.55 -4.12 16.75
CA GLY A 64 10.50 -5.28 15.85
C GLY A 64 10.59 -4.94 14.37
N LEU A 65 10.82 -3.67 14.02
CA LEU A 65 10.63 -3.13 12.66
C LEU A 65 11.41 -3.88 11.58
N LEU A 66 12.64 -4.27 11.87
CA LEU A 66 13.52 -4.94 10.90
C LEU A 66 13.09 -6.38 10.59
N GLY A 67 12.16 -6.95 11.37
CA GLY A 67 11.57 -8.26 11.11
C GLY A 67 10.21 -8.20 10.42
N GLU A 68 9.73 -7.00 10.04
CA GLU A 68 8.47 -6.86 9.32
C GLU A 68 8.62 -7.23 7.84
N GLU A 69 7.61 -7.90 7.30
CA GLU A 69 7.52 -8.14 5.85
C GLU A 69 7.23 -6.81 5.11
N PRO A 70 7.96 -6.52 4.02
CA PRO A 70 7.67 -5.37 3.16
C PRO A 70 6.33 -5.50 2.42
N LEU A 71 5.82 -4.36 1.93
CA LEU A 71 4.74 -4.32 0.95
C LEU A 71 5.19 -4.97 -0.36
N SER A 72 4.24 -5.64 -1.02
CA SER A 72 4.47 -6.32 -2.29
C SER A 72 4.24 -5.38 -3.48
N PHE A 73 5.23 -5.32 -4.36
CA PHE A 73 5.16 -4.63 -5.65
C PHE A 73 5.38 -5.62 -6.80
N THR A 74 4.92 -5.27 -7.99
CA THR A 74 5.14 -6.11 -9.18
C THR A 74 6.61 -6.05 -9.60
N SER A 75 7.26 -7.23 -9.69
CA SER A 75 8.67 -7.32 -10.11
C SER A 75 8.88 -6.76 -11.52
N MET A 76 10.05 -6.17 -11.78
CA MET A 76 10.47 -5.79 -13.14
C MET A 76 10.50 -6.98 -14.10
N ASP A 77 10.71 -8.20 -13.60
CA ASP A 77 10.68 -9.43 -14.42
C ASP A 77 9.31 -9.70 -15.03
N CYS A 78 8.26 -9.05 -14.52
CA CYS A 78 6.91 -9.14 -15.06
C CYS A 78 6.69 -8.27 -16.31
N PHE A 79 7.63 -7.41 -16.68
CA PHE A 79 7.50 -6.48 -17.80
C PHE A 79 8.46 -6.82 -18.93
N ASP A 80 8.10 -6.45 -20.15
CA ASP A 80 9.02 -6.47 -21.28
C ASP A 80 10.08 -5.35 -21.16
N GLY A 81 11.24 -5.55 -21.80
CA GLY A 81 12.36 -4.60 -21.75
C GLY A 81 12.31 -3.49 -22.80
N GLU A 82 11.31 -3.51 -23.69
CA GLU A 82 11.21 -2.57 -24.81
C GLU A 82 10.13 -1.51 -24.56
N GLY A 83 8.89 -1.96 -24.35
CA GLY A 83 7.73 -1.11 -24.09
C GLY A 83 7.47 -0.87 -22.61
N PHE A 84 8.19 -1.55 -21.72
CA PHE A 84 7.95 -1.57 -20.29
C PHE A 84 6.48 -1.94 -19.95
N GLN A 85 5.90 -2.82 -20.77
CA GLN A 85 4.52 -3.30 -20.60
C GLN A 85 4.50 -4.64 -19.88
N LEU A 86 3.41 -4.95 -19.18
CA LEU A 86 3.25 -6.24 -18.51
C LEU A 86 3.23 -7.36 -19.56
N LYS A 87 3.99 -8.43 -19.32
CA LYS A 87 4.11 -9.53 -20.28
C LYS A 87 2.75 -10.20 -20.56
N PRO A 88 2.45 -10.60 -21.81
CA PRO A 88 1.15 -11.18 -22.18
C PRO A 88 0.73 -12.39 -21.34
N GLU A 89 1.66 -13.28 -20.99
CA GLU A 89 1.37 -14.46 -20.17
C GLU A 89 0.89 -14.11 -18.75
N LEU A 90 1.28 -12.94 -18.22
CA LEU A 90 0.83 -12.45 -16.93
C LEU A 90 -0.54 -11.78 -17.01
N HIS A 91 -0.84 -11.12 -18.14
CA HIS A 91 -2.19 -10.66 -18.45
C HIS A 91 -3.17 -11.84 -18.47
N GLU A 92 -2.85 -12.91 -19.20
CA GLU A 92 -3.68 -14.10 -19.30
C GLU A 92 -3.86 -14.79 -17.94
N LYS A 93 -2.75 -14.99 -17.20
CA LYS A 93 -2.79 -15.59 -15.86
C LYS A 93 -3.66 -14.79 -14.88
N HIS A 94 -3.69 -13.47 -15.02
CA HIS A 94 -4.51 -12.61 -14.18
C HIS A 94 -5.90 -12.35 -14.74
N ALA A 95 -6.24 -12.76 -15.97
CA ALA A 95 -7.51 -12.44 -16.61
C ALA A 95 -8.73 -12.91 -15.80
N THR A 96 -8.63 -14.06 -15.13
CA THR A 96 -9.71 -14.63 -14.29
C THR A 96 -9.68 -14.18 -12.83
N LYS A 97 -8.67 -13.40 -12.42
CA LYS A 97 -8.57 -12.86 -11.05
C LYS A 97 -9.53 -11.69 -10.87
N GLU A 98 -10.15 -11.60 -9.70
CA GLU A 98 -11.05 -10.50 -9.34
C GLU A 98 -10.30 -9.17 -9.29
N PHE A 99 -9.16 -9.13 -8.62
CA PHE A 99 -8.36 -7.93 -8.44
C PHE A 99 -7.23 -7.80 -9.46
N GLY A 100 -6.77 -6.57 -9.65
CA GLY A 100 -5.51 -6.29 -10.37
C GLY A 100 -4.27 -6.77 -9.61
N LEU A 101 -3.07 -6.40 -10.08
CA LEU A 101 -1.82 -6.79 -9.44
C LEU A 101 -1.49 -5.90 -8.22
N THR A 102 -1.63 -4.59 -8.41
CA THR A 102 -1.33 -3.55 -7.42
C THR A 102 -2.25 -2.35 -7.66
N VAL A 103 -2.12 -1.30 -6.85
CA VAL A 103 -2.83 -0.02 -7.06
C VAL A 103 -2.54 0.56 -8.46
N GLY A 104 -1.27 0.68 -8.85
CA GLY A 104 -0.90 1.28 -10.13
C GLY A 104 -1.03 0.35 -11.33
N ILE A 105 -1.01 -0.97 -11.11
CA ILE A 105 -1.14 -1.99 -12.15
C ILE A 105 -2.44 -2.76 -11.90
N HIS A 106 -3.54 -2.02 -11.87
CA HIS A 106 -4.85 -2.57 -11.55
C HIS A 106 -5.53 -3.24 -12.75
N LEU A 107 -5.01 -3.09 -13.97
CA LEU A 107 -5.49 -3.76 -15.19
C LEU A 107 -6.98 -3.52 -15.50
N GLY A 108 -7.51 -2.35 -15.13
CA GLY A 108 -8.94 -2.03 -15.26
C GLY A 108 -9.86 -2.81 -14.30
N LYS A 109 -9.29 -3.57 -13.36
CA LYS A 109 -9.99 -4.35 -12.34
C LYS A 109 -10.05 -3.61 -11.00
N PRO A 110 -10.87 -4.09 -10.04
CA PRO A 110 -10.78 -3.66 -8.66
C PRO A 110 -9.34 -3.71 -8.12
N ILE A 111 -8.97 -2.70 -7.34
CA ILE A 111 -7.68 -2.60 -6.67
C ILE A 111 -7.61 -3.65 -5.55
N PRO A 112 -6.50 -4.39 -5.39
CA PRO A 112 -6.35 -5.33 -4.29
C PRO A 112 -6.50 -4.63 -2.94
N PRO A 113 -7.30 -5.18 -2.01
CA PRO A 113 -7.55 -4.54 -0.74
C PRO A 113 -6.26 -4.39 0.07
N HIS A 114 -6.04 -3.21 0.63
CA HIS A 114 -4.90 -2.90 1.50
C HIS A 114 -3.51 -3.01 0.86
N ASN A 115 -3.39 -3.06 -0.47
CA ASN A 115 -2.12 -3.26 -1.18
C ASN A 115 -0.98 -2.31 -0.73
N GLN A 116 -1.31 -1.07 -0.34
CA GLN A 116 -0.33 -0.06 0.10
C GLN A 116 -0.38 0.21 1.62
N MET A 117 -1.18 -0.56 2.35
CA MET A 117 -1.40 -0.40 3.79
C MET A 117 -1.01 -1.62 4.64
N LYS A 118 -0.95 -2.82 4.06
CA LYS A 118 -0.63 -4.06 4.77
C LYS A 118 0.24 -4.98 3.91
N ALA A 119 1.23 -5.60 4.54
CA ALA A 119 2.02 -6.65 3.92
C ALA A 119 1.31 -8.01 4.02
N GLY A 120 1.62 -8.93 3.10
CA GLY A 120 1.17 -10.34 3.15
C GLY A 120 -0.33 -10.58 2.97
N VAL A 121 -1.04 -9.68 2.27
CA VAL A 121 -2.48 -9.81 1.95
C VAL A 121 -2.67 -10.29 0.51
#